data_AF-A0A4Q6GIH7-F1
#
_entry.id   AF-A0A4Q6GIH7-F1
#
_cell.length_a   1.000
_cell.length_b   1.000
_cell.length_c   1.000
_cell.angle_alpha   90.00
_cell.angle_beta   90.00
_cell.angle_gamma   90.00
#
_symmetry.space_group_name_H-M   'P 1'
#
loop_
_entity.id
_entity.type
_entity.pdbx_description
1 polymer ?
#
loop_
_entity_poly.entity_id
_entity_poly.type
_entity_poly.pdbx_seq_one_letter_code
_entity_poly.pdbx_strand_id
1 'polypeptide(L)'
;VKAVGYLLMAQYPNGGWPQNYPLEGGFHDGITFNDNAVAEAAMILEDIAEGHPDFAFVPKALRQQAGTASARAIRPILDAQVVVNGKKTVWPQQVDAITLKPISARNYEPRSLASAESAEVLMFLMRQPDQTPEIRAAIEAGIAWLKESAVYGKAFTKVSDEEGRKLVDKPGAGPIWSRNYDIQTGKPIFGDRDKSIHDDVNFISKGRRNGYSWWNDAPQKAIDAYDQWKRKSAGTTAAR
;
A
#
# COMPACT_ATOMS: atom_id res chain seq x y z
N VAL A 1 -5.44 11.68 -22.07
CA VAL A 1 -6.07 12.98 -21.71
C VAL A 1 -7.32 12.79 -20.85
N LYS A 2 -8.41 12.15 -21.32
CA LYS A 2 -9.65 11.99 -20.52
C LYS A 2 -9.42 11.29 -19.17
N ALA A 3 -8.62 10.23 -19.13
CA ALA A 3 -8.26 9.54 -17.88
C ALA A 3 -7.54 10.46 -16.87
N VAL A 4 -6.70 11.39 -17.33
CA VAL A 4 -6.05 12.38 -16.46
C VAL A 4 -7.11 13.29 -15.85
N GLY A 5 -8.02 13.81 -16.67
CA GLY A 5 -9.15 14.61 -16.19
C GLY A 5 -10.00 13.87 -15.16
N TYR A 6 -10.25 12.57 -15.37
CA TYR A 6 -10.96 11.73 -14.40
C TYR A 6 -10.24 11.66 -13.05
N LEU A 7 -8.93 11.36 -13.02
CA LEU A 7 -8.16 11.32 -11.78
C LEU A 7 -8.14 12.68 -11.08
N LEU A 8 -8.00 13.78 -11.82
CA LEU A 8 -8.04 15.13 -11.25
C LEU A 8 -9.39 15.47 -10.63
N MET A 9 -10.50 15.05 -11.25
CA MET A 9 -11.85 15.26 -10.71
C MET A 9 -12.14 14.38 -9.49
N ALA A 10 -11.61 13.15 -9.47
CA ALA A 10 -11.81 12.20 -8.38
C ALA A 10 -11.00 12.53 -7.12
N GLN A 11 -9.94 13.32 -7.22
CA GLN A 11 -9.08 13.63 -6.08
C GLN A 11 -9.81 14.48 -5.04
N TYR A 12 -9.83 14.01 -3.80
CA TYR A 12 -10.40 14.75 -2.68
C TYR A 12 -9.67 16.08 -2.42
N PRO A 13 -10.32 17.05 -1.73
CA PRO A 13 -9.68 18.30 -1.32
C PRO A 13 -8.41 18.11 -0.48
N ASN A 14 -8.30 17.03 0.30
CA ASN A 14 -7.09 16.70 1.07
C ASN A 14 -6.01 15.97 0.25
N GLY A 15 -6.29 15.59 -1.00
CA GLY A 15 -5.32 14.97 -1.91
C GLY A 15 -5.39 13.45 -2.05
N GLY A 16 -6.27 12.76 -1.31
CA GLY A 16 -6.49 11.33 -1.47
C GLY A 16 -7.44 11.00 -2.63
N TRP A 17 -7.59 9.71 -2.96
CA TRP A 17 -8.52 9.22 -3.98
C TRP A 17 -9.50 8.19 -3.43
N PRO A 18 -10.79 8.26 -3.81
CA PRO A 18 -11.74 7.18 -3.56
C PRO A 18 -11.42 5.97 -4.43
N GLN A 19 -12.01 4.83 -4.11
CA GLN A 19 -11.95 3.65 -4.98
C GLN A 19 -12.73 3.90 -6.28
N ASN A 20 -13.94 4.47 -6.17
CA ASN A 20 -14.85 4.69 -7.28
C ASN A 20 -15.19 6.19 -7.39
N TYR A 21 -15.33 6.69 -8.62
CA TYR A 21 -15.79 8.04 -8.89
C TYR A 21 -16.74 8.08 -10.11
N PRO A 22 -17.90 8.77 -10.07
CA PRO A 22 -18.48 9.47 -8.92
C PRO A 22 -18.69 8.57 -7.69
N LEU A 23 -18.77 9.19 -6.51
CA LEU A 23 -18.86 8.46 -5.24
C LEU A 23 -20.09 7.55 -5.17
N GLU A 24 -19.92 6.38 -4.57
CA GLU A 24 -20.94 5.32 -4.52
C GLU A 24 -21.43 5.03 -3.09
N GLY A 25 -20.73 5.55 -2.07
CA GLY A 25 -21.01 5.28 -0.67
C GLY A 25 -20.29 4.03 -0.13
N GLY A 26 -20.36 3.87 1.19
CA GLY A 26 -19.71 2.75 1.88
C GLY A 26 -18.18 2.87 1.87
N PHE A 27 -17.48 1.74 1.79
CA PHE A 27 -16.02 1.75 1.82
C PHE A 27 -15.38 2.27 0.53
N HIS A 28 -16.14 2.34 -0.57
CA HIS A 28 -15.67 2.86 -1.86
C HIS A 28 -15.30 4.35 -1.80
N ASP A 29 -15.89 5.09 -0.86
CA ASP A 29 -15.62 6.51 -0.66
C ASP A 29 -14.41 6.76 0.26
N GLY A 30 -13.84 5.71 0.87
CA GLY A 30 -12.60 5.85 1.63
C GLY A 30 -11.41 6.20 0.74
N ILE A 31 -10.37 6.83 1.31
CA ILE A 31 -9.09 6.94 0.61
C ILE A 31 -8.50 5.54 0.50
N THR A 32 -8.29 5.10 -0.75
CA THR A 32 -8.10 3.68 -1.06
C THR A 32 -6.64 3.39 -1.42
N PHE A 33 -5.91 2.75 -0.50
CA PHE A 33 -4.60 2.19 -0.78
C PHE A 33 -4.68 0.80 -1.39
N ASN A 34 -5.81 0.10 -1.19
CA ASN A 34 -6.09 -1.23 -1.71
C ASN A 34 -5.87 -1.31 -3.23
N ASP A 35 -5.27 -2.41 -3.68
CA ASP A 35 -4.87 -2.63 -5.07
C ASP A 35 -4.05 -1.44 -5.62
N ASN A 36 -3.26 -0.82 -4.73
CA ASN A 36 -2.37 0.31 -4.96
C ASN A 36 -3.03 1.60 -5.50
N ALA A 37 -4.36 1.77 -5.40
CA ALA A 37 -5.09 2.78 -6.16
C ALA A 37 -4.55 4.22 -5.97
N VAL A 38 -4.34 4.67 -4.73
CA VAL A 38 -3.76 6.01 -4.45
C VAL A 38 -2.32 6.12 -4.96
N ALA A 39 -1.48 5.11 -4.73
CA ALA A 39 -0.06 5.16 -5.11
C ALA A 39 0.08 5.19 -6.65
N GLU A 40 -0.63 4.31 -7.36
CA GLU A 40 -0.64 4.25 -8.82
C GLU A 40 -1.23 5.50 -9.45
N ALA A 41 -2.33 6.05 -8.89
CA ALA A 41 -2.89 7.31 -9.34
C ALA A 41 -1.90 8.48 -9.19
N ALA A 42 -1.15 8.54 -8.08
CA ALA A 42 -0.14 9.57 -7.87
C ALA A 42 1.07 9.37 -8.79
N MET A 43 1.57 8.14 -8.93
CA MET A 43 2.74 7.82 -9.76
C MET A 43 2.48 8.05 -11.25
N ILE A 44 1.33 7.65 -11.79
CA ILE A 44 1.02 7.89 -13.21
C ILE A 44 0.87 9.39 -13.51
N LEU A 45 0.29 10.16 -12.57
CA LEU A 45 0.19 11.61 -12.70
C LEU A 45 1.57 12.28 -12.62
N GLU A 46 2.49 11.73 -11.84
CA GLU A 46 3.89 12.15 -11.78
C GLU A 46 4.61 11.89 -13.10
N ASP A 47 4.51 10.68 -13.67
CA ASP A 47 5.09 10.35 -14.99
C ASP A 47 4.61 11.31 -16.10
N ILE A 48 3.31 11.62 -16.08
CA ILE A 48 2.70 12.59 -16.99
C ILE A 48 3.28 13.99 -16.76
N ALA A 49 3.42 14.41 -15.51
CA ALA A 49 3.95 15.72 -15.16
C ALA A 49 5.39 15.89 -15.66
N GLU A 50 6.24 14.89 -15.42
CA GLU A 50 7.63 14.81 -15.89
C GLU A 50 7.72 14.79 -17.42
N GLY A 51 6.66 14.34 -18.09
CA GLY A 51 6.59 14.31 -19.54
C GLY A 51 7.38 13.15 -20.11
N HIS A 52 7.27 11.99 -19.47
CA HIS A 52 7.77 10.74 -20.01
C HIS A 52 7.36 10.58 -21.48
N PRO A 53 8.18 9.95 -22.34
CA PRO A 53 7.93 9.88 -23.79
C PRO A 53 6.53 9.38 -24.15
N ASP A 54 6.02 8.40 -23.39
CA ASP A 54 4.69 7.83 -23.59
C ASP A 54 3.55 8.83 -23.31
N PHE A 55 3.82 9.90 -22.58
CA PHE A 55 2.87 10.97 -22.23
C PHE A 55 3.19 12.32 -22.88
N ALA A 56 4.11 12.37 -23.83
CA ALA A 56 4.50 13.61 -24.52
C ALA A 56 3.32 14.31 -25.24
N PHE A 57 2.27 13.55 -25.58
CA PHE A 57 1.04 14.06 -26.19
C PHE A 57 0.13 14.82 -25.21
N VAL A 58 0.38 14.75 -23.90
CA VAL A 58 -0.45 15.43 -22.89
C VAL A 58 -0.09 16.92 -22.87
N PRO A 59 -1.08 17.84 -23.02
CA PRO A 59 -0.82 19.27 -23.03
C PRO A 59 -0.10 19.77 -21.77
N LYS A 60 0.82 20.72 -21.92
CA LYS A 60 1.66 21.26 -20.82
C LYS A 60 0.84 21.70 -19.60
N ALA A 61 -0.28 22.39 -19.82
CA ALA A 61 -1.15 22.83 -18.72
C ALA A 61 -1.73 21.64 -17.92
N LEU A 62 -2.14 20.57 -18.61
CA LEU A 62 -2.68 19.37 -17.96
C LEU A 62 -1.58 18.58 -17.24
N ARG A 63 -0.34 18.57 -17.77
CA ARG A 63 0.82 18.01 -17.08
C ARG A 63 1.14 18.74 -15.76
N GLN A 64 1.04 20.08 -15.75
CA GLN A 64 1.22 20.87 -14.53
C GLN A 64 0.15 20.55 -13.47
N GLN A 65 -1.10 20.38 -13.91
CA GLN A 65 -2.19 19.94 -13.02
C GLN A 65 -1.94 18.54 -12.47
N ALA A 66 -1.48 17.61 -13.31
CA ALA A 66 -1.12 16.25 -12.89
C ALA A 66 -0.03 16.25 -11.81
N GLY A 67 1.05 17.03 -12.00
CA GLY A 67 2.12 17.15 -11.00
C GLY A 67 1.63 17.75 -9.69
N THR A 68 0.77 18.76 -9.76
CA THR A 68 0.14 19.36 -8.56
C THR A 68 -0.73 18.34 -7.82
N ALA A 69 -1.51 17.53 -8.54
CA ALA A 69 -2.35 16.50 -7.96
C ALA A 69 -1.52 15.38 -7.32
N SER A 70 -0.47 14.90 -7.99
CA SER A 70 0.45 13.90 -7.44
C SER A 70 1.10 14.38 -6.14
N ALA A 71 1.65 15.60 -6.13
CA ALA A 71 2.26 16.18 -4.92
C ALA A 71 1.28 16.31 -3.74
N ARG A 72 0.00 16.59 -4.01
CA ARG A 72 -1.06 16.64 -2.98
C ARG A 72 -1.35 15.29 -2.34
N ALA A 73 -0.97 14.17 -2.95
CA ALA A 73 -1.13 12.83 -2.38
C ALA A 73 -0.26 12.60 -1.13
N ILE A 74 0.87 13.32 -1.02
CA ILE A 74 1.87 13.09 0.03
C ILE A 74 1.30 13.34 1.42
N ARG A 75 0.59 14.46 1.64
CA ARG A 75 0.06 14.82 2.97
C ARG A 75 -0.91 13.76 3.53
N PRO A 76 -2.00 13.37 2.83
CA PRO A 76 -2.91 12.36 3.36
C PRO A 76 -2.25 10.98 3.50
N ILE A 77 -1.24 10.65 2.68
CA ILE A 77 -0.41 9.46 2.89
C ILE A 77 0.31 9.53 4.24
N LEU A 78 1.03 10.62 4.52
CA LEU A 78 1.78 10.77 5.77
C LEU A 78 0.87 10.78 6.99
N ASP A 79 -0.29 11.44 6.90
CA ASP A 79 -1.29 11.50 7.97
C ASP A 79 -2.01 10.16 8.21
N ALA A 80 -2.15 9.34 7.17
CA ALA A 80 -2.76 8.01 7.26
C ALA A 80 -1.80 6.92 7.77
N GLN A 81 -0.50 7.22 7.93
CA GLN A 81 0.45 6.24 8.44
C GLN A 81 0.11 5.87 9.89
N VAL A 82 -0.10 4.58 10.15
CA VAL A 82 -0.60 4.14 11.45
C VAL A 82 0.51 4.21 12.49
N VAL A 83 0.20 4.83 13.63
CA VAL A 83 1.10 4.93 14.79
C VAL A 83 0.58 4.04 15.92
N VAL A 84 1.44 3.14 16.38
CA VAL A 84 1.15 2.20 17.48
C VAL A 84 2.18 2.45 18.58
N ASN A 85 1.71 2.78 19.79
CA ASN A 85 2.57 3.07 20.94
C ASN A 85 3.69 4.09 20.64
N GLY A 86 3.34 5.15 19.91
CA GLY A 86 4.28 6.21 19.50
C GLY A 86 5.23 5.85 18.36
N LYS A 87 5.13 4.65 17.78
CA LYS A 87 5.95 4.20 16.64
C LYS A 87 5.15 4.18 15.36
N LYS A 88 5.66 4.85 14.32
CA LYS A 88 5.13 4.74 12.95
C LYS A 88 5.28 3.29 12.47
N THR A 89 4.26 2.81 11.76
CA THR A 89 4.23 1.48 11.17
C THR A 89 4.05 1.62 9.65
N VAL A 90 2.98 1.05 9.11
CA VAL A 90 2.62 1.07 7.70
C VAL A 90 1.17 1.59 7.53
N TRP A 91 0.54 1.34 6.39
CA TRP A 91 -0.79 1.85 6.05
C TRP A 91 -1.84 0.73 6.05
N PRO A 92 -3.13 1.05 6.28
CA PRO A 92 -4.22 0.11 6.05
C PRO A 92 -4.56 0.02 4.55
N GLN A 93 -5.46 -0.91 4.18
CA GLN A 93 -5.98 -0.99 2.81
C GLN A 93 -6.82 0.26 2.46
N GLN A 94 -7.52 0.85 3.43
CA GLN A 94 -8.30 2.06 3.22
C GLN A 94 -8.45 2.85 4.52
N VAL A 95 -8.59 4.16 4.39
CA VAL A 95 -8.91 5.07 5.49
C VAL A 95 -10.17 5.87 5.18
N ASP A 96 -10.85 6.33 6.22
CA ASP A 96 -11.92 7.31 6.08
C ASP A 96 -11.37 8.59 5.45
N ALA A 97 -12.07 9.13 4.44
CA ALA A 97 -11.56 10.24 3.64
C ALA A 97 -11.44 11.56 4.41
N ILE A 98 -12.10 11.69 5.56
CA ILE A 98 -12.10 12.90 6.38
C ILE A 98 -11.13 12.76 7.56
N THR A 99 -11.27 11.68 8.32
CA THR A 99 -10.53 11.45 9.56
C THR A 99 -9.19 10.76 9.36
N LEU A 100 -8.96 10.16 8.19
CA LEU A 100 -7.76 9.39 7.83
C LEU A 100 -7.50 8.19 8.75
N LYS A 101 -8.51 7.75 9.51
CA LYS A 101 -8.42 6.55 10.36
C LYS A 101 -8.68 5.29 9.52
N PRO A 102 -8.02 4.15 9.84
CA PRO A 102 -8.29 2.88 9.19
C PRO A 102 -9.78 2.49 9.21
N ILE A 103 -10.31 2.08 8.06
CA ILE A 103 -11.67 1.53 7.93
C ILE A 103 -11.66 0.13 7.32
N SER A 104 -12.72 -0.64 7.56
CA SER A 104 -12.92 -1.95 6.91
C SER A 104 -13.46 -1.76 5.51
N ALA A 105 -13.28 -2.77 4.65
CA ALA A 105 -13.90 -2.84 3.33
C ALA A 105 -14.93 -3.98 3.29
N ARG A 106 -14.67 -5.01 2.49
CA ARG A 106 -15.55 -6.19 2.39
C ARG A 106 -15.53 -6.96 3.72
N ASN A 107 -16.48 -7.88 3.92
CA ASN A 107 -16.62 -8.64 5.19
C ASN A 107 -15.32 -9.32 5.66
N TYR A 108 -14.46 -9.71 4.72
CA TYR A 108 -13.18 -10.37 4.95
C TYR A 108 -11.97 -9.42 4.95
N GLU A 109 -12.19 -8.11 4.91
CA GLU A 109 -11.18 -7.04 4.94
C GLU A 109 -11.38 -6.18 6.19
N PRO A 110 -10.95 -6.68 7.37
CA PRO A 110 -11.09 -5.96 8.62
C PRO A 110 -10.24 -4.68 8.64
N ARG A 111 -10.45 -3.84 9.66
CA ARG A 111 -9.55 -2.71 9.94
C ARG A 111 -8.18 -3.26 10.35
N SER A 112 -7.21 -3.19 9.45
CA SER A 112 -5.89 -3.81 9.61
C SER A 112 -4.79 -2.99 8.96
N LEU A 113 -3.54 -3.26 9.32
CA LEU A 113 -2.37 -2.87 8.54
C LEU A 113 -2.27 -3.77 7.29
N ALA A 114 -1.81 -3.22 6.17
CA ALA A 114 -1.78 -3.89 4.87
C ALA A 114 -0.37 -3.90 4.28
N SER A 115 0.30 -5.05 4.27
CA SER A 115 1.72 -5.13 3.89
C SER A 115 1.98 -4.81 2.41
N ALA A 116 1.19 -5.40 1.51
CA ALA A 116 1.38 -5.28 0.06
C ALA A 116 1.11 -3.85 -0.43
N GLU A 117 0.00 -3.25 0.02
CA GLU A 117 -0.37 -1.88 -0.36
C GLU A 117 0.63 -0.85 0.19
N SER A 118 1.14 -1.11 1.39
CA SER A 118 2.18 -0.28 2.00
C SER A 118 3.50 -0.31 1.21
N ALA A 119 3.78 -1.41 0.50
CA ALA A 119 4.96 -1.48 -0.34
C ALA A 119 4.92 -0.42 -1.45
N GLU A 120 3.79 -0.24 -2.13
CA GLU A 120 3.67 0.79 -3.18
C GLU A 120 3.63 2.21 -2.63
N VAL A 121 3.03 2.42 -1.46
CA VAL A 121 3.11 3.73 -0.79
C VAL A 121 4.56 4.10 -0.49
N LEU A 122 5.38 3.14 -0.02
CA LEU A 122 6.80 3.36 0.20
C LEU A 122 7.56 3.65 -1.09
N MET A 123 7.25 2.94 -2.18
CA MET A 123 7.85 3.20 -3.50
C MET A 123 7.57 4.64 -3.96
N PHE A 124 6.31 5.07 -3.85
CA PHE A 124 5.91 6.44 -4.18
C PHE A 124 6.66 7.47 -3.31
N LEU A 125 6.72 7.28 -1.99
CA LEU A 125 7.42 8.19 -1.09
C LEU A 125 8.93 8.26 -1.36
N MET A 126 9.56 7.13 -1.68
CA MET A 126 11.00 7.09 -2.04
C MET A 126 11.32 7.77 -3.37
N ARG A 127 10.35 7.86 -4.28
CA ARG A 127 10.48 8.56 -5.57
C ARG A 127 10.51 10.09 -5.41
N GLN A 128 9.90 10.62 -4.35
CA GLN A 128 9.71 12.06 -4.22
C GLN A 128 11.04 12.83 -4.19
N PRO A 129 11.17 13.96 -4.92
CA PRO A 129 12.44 14.68 -5.04
C PRO A 129 12.83 15.38 -3.72
N ASP A 130 11.85 15.92 -3.00
CA ASP A 130 12.07 16.54 -1.69
C ASP A 130 11.90 15.51 -0.58
N GLN A 131 13.01 14.88 -0.21
CA GLN A 131 13.07 13.91 0.88
C GLN A 131 13.15 14.63 2.24
N THR A 132 12.04 15.26 2.64
CA THR A 132 11.91 15.96 3.93
C THR A 132 12.13 15.01 5.10
N PRO A 133 12.49 15.51 6.30
CA PRO A 133 12.64 14.66 7.49
C PRO A 133 11.40 13.82 7.80
N GLU A 134 10.20 14.35 7.55
CA GLU A 134 8.95 13.62 7.79
C GLU A 134 8.77 12.44 6.81
N ILE A 135 9.03 12.66 5.52
CA ILE A 135 8.97 11.62 4.48
C ILE A 135 10.01 10.53 4.77
N ARG A 136 11.25 10.92 5.08
CA ARG A 136 12.30 9.95 5.44
C ARG A 136 11.91 9.11 6.64
N ALA A 137 11.40 9.75 7.71
CA ALA A 137 10.95 9.04 8.90
C ALA A 137 9.78 8.08 8.60
N ALA A 138 8.85 8.46 7.71
CA ALA A 138 7.76 7.60 7.27
C ALA A 138 8.27 6.37 6.50
N ILE A 139 9.19 6.57 5.56
CA ILE A 139 9.82 5.50 4.77
C ILE A 139 10.59 4.54 5.68
N GLU A 140 11.49 5.07 6.51
CA GLU A 140 12.35 4.25 7.37
C GLU A 140 11.54 3.42 8.37
N ALA A 141 10.47 3.99 8.95
CA ALA A 141 9.57 3.26 9.83
C ALA A 141 8.80 2.16 9.10
N GLY A 142 8.26 2.44 7.91
CA GLY A 142 7.53 1.45 7.13
C GLY A 142 8.42 0.29 6.66
N ILE A 143 9.64 0.59 6.20
CA ILE A 143 10.62 -0.43 5.81
C ILE A 143 11.07 -1.26 7.01
N ALA A 144 11.32 -0.64 8.16
CA ALA A 144 11.67 -1.36 9.38
C ALA A 144 10.54 -2.33 9.78
N TRP A 145 9.29 -1.88 9.74
CA TRP A 145 8.12 -2.71 10.03
C TRP A 145 7.96 -3.87 9.03
N LEU A 146 8.18 -3.64 7.73
CA LEU A 146 8.17 -4.71 6.72
C LEU A 146 9.29 -5.73 6.97
N LYS A 147 10.49 -5.29 7.32
CA LYS A 147 11.61 -6.20 7.66
C LYS A 147 11.30 -7.04 8.90
N GLU A 148 10.69 -6.44 9.93
CA GLU A 148 10.31 -7.13 11.18
C GLU A 148 9.16 -8.14 10.98
N SER A 149 8.20 -7.82 10.13
CA SER A 149 6.98 -8.64 9.92
C SER A 149 7.14 -9.78 8.89
N ALA A 150 8.34 -9.93 8.30
CA ALA A 150 8.64 -10.95 7.30
C ALA A 150 8.64 -12.35 7.90
N VAL A 151 7.98 -13.30 7.23
CA VAL A 151 7.93 -14.71 7.61
C VAL A 151 8.72 -15.54 6.62
N TYR A 152 9.65 -16.35 7.12
CA TYR A 152 10.50 -17.24 6.32
C TYR A 152 10.09 -18.69 6.48
N GLY A 153 10.51 -19.54 5.53
CA GLY A 153 10.33 -20.98 5.65
C GLY A 153 8.86 -21.44 5.55
N LYS A 154 7.98 -20.59 5.06
CA LYS A 154 6.54 -20.87 4.85
C LYS A 154 6.18 -20.66 3.39
N ALA A 155 5.12 -21.32 2.94
CA ALA A 155 4.52 -21.08 1.63
C ALA A 155 3.01 -21.15 1.68
N PHE A 156 2.34 -20.18 1.04
CA PHE A 156 0.90 -20.22 0.84
C PHE A 156 0.60 -20.77 -0.57
N THR A 157 0.35 -22.06 -0.64
CA THR A 157 0.26 -22.80 -1.90
C THR A 157 -0.90 -23.79 -1.90
N LYS A 158 -1.34 -24.21 -3.10
CA LYS A 158 -2.35 -25.26 -3.25
C LYS A 158 -1.72 -26.59 -2.88
N VAL A 159 -2.30 -27.27 -1.88
CA VAL A 159 -1.80 -28.58 -1.40
C VAL A 159 -2.54 -29.75 -2.05
N SER A 160 -3.82 -29.58 -2.38
CA SER A 160 -4.62 -30.52 -3.18
C SER A 160 -5.88 -29.84 -3.75
N ASP A 161 -6.60 -30.51 -4.65
CA ASP A 161 -7.92 -30.04 -5.11
C ASP A 161 -8.96 -30.03 -4.00
N GLU A 162 -8.88 -31.01 -3.08
CA GLU A 162 -9.81 -31.16 -1.96
C GLU A 162 -9.58 -30.10 -0.88
N GLU A 163 -8.33 -29.84 -0.50
CA GLU A 163 -8.00 -28.91 0.59
C GLU A 163 -7.82 -27.46 0.12
N GLY A 164 -7.45 -27.26 -1.14
CA GLY A 164 -7.13 -25.95 -1.71
C GLY A 164 -5.79 -25.39 -1.23
N ARG A 165 -5.71 -24.06 -1.14
CA ARG A 165 -4.55 -23.33 -0.63
C ARG A 165 -4.48 -23.41 0.90
N LYS A 166 -3.28 -23.62 1.41
CA LYS A 166 -2.93 -23.59 2.84
C LYS A 166 -1.58 -22.89 3.03
N LEU A 167 -1.35 -22.36 4.22
CA LEU A 167 -0.02 -21.96 4.66
C LEU A 167 0.67 -23.18 5.26
N VAL A 168 1.77 -23.60 4.66
CA VAL A 168 2.52 -24.81 5.06
C VAL A 168 3.99 -24.49 5.28
N ASP A 169 4.68 -25.39 5.99
CA ASP A 169 6.13 -25.36 6.10
C ASP A 169 6.78 -25.62 4.74
N LYS A 170 7.76 -24.78 4.41
CA LYS A 170 8.62 -24.91 3.24
C LYS A 170 10.02 -24.41 3.61
N PRO A 171 10.85 -25.23 4.27
CA PRO A 171 12.21 -24.85 4.64
C PRO A 171 12.99 -24.29 3.45
N GLY A 172 13.72 -23.20 3.67
CA GLY A 172 14.48 -22.49 2.62
C GLY A 172 13.66 -21.55 1.73
N ALA A 173 12.33 -21.44 1.93
CA ALA A 173 11.55 -20.42 1.26
C ALA A 173 11.94 -19.01 1.74
N GLY A 174 11.99 -18.07 0.79
CA GLY A 174 12.20 -16.64 1.04
C GLY A 174 11.07 -16.00 1.85
N PRO A 175 11.18 -14.69 2.11
CA PRO A 175 10.22 -14.00 2.96
C PRO A 175 8.86 -13.87 2.27
N ILE A 176 7.81 -14.07 3.06
CA ILE A 176 6.43 -13.76 2.71
C ILE A 176 5.81 -12.94 3.84
N TRP A 177 4.77 -12.19 3.50
CA TRP A 177 4.02 -11.37 4.44
C TRP A 177 2.55 -11.73 4.37
N SER A 178 1.88 -11.65 5.51
CA SER A 178 0.42 -11.70 5.53
C SER A 178 -0.11 -10.46 4.82
N ARG A 179 -1.25 -10.55 4.15
CA ARG A 179 -1.88 -9.37 3.58
C ARG A 179 -2.29 -8.38 4.68
N ASN A 180 -2.89 -8.90 5.74
CA ASN A 180 -3.46 -8.12 6.83
C ASN A 180 -2.82 -8.46 8.16
N TYR A 181 -2.55 -7.43 8.97
CA TYR A 181 -2.05 -7.53 10.32
C TYR A 181 -2.93 -6.72 11.27
N ASP A 182 -3.18 -7.27 12.46
CA ASP A 182 -3.85 -6.55 13.53
C ASP A 182 -3.06 -5.29 13.92
N ILE A 183 -3.77 -4.17 14.08
CA ILE A 183 -3.14 -2.85 14.29
C ILE A 183 -2.39 -2.80 15.62
N GLN A 184 -2.93 -3.41 16.69
CA GLN A 184 -2.34 -3.27 18.02
C GLN A 184 -1.18 -4.25 18.24
N THR A 185 -1.35 -5.49 17.78
CA THR A 185 -0.40 -6.57 18.04
C THR A 185 0.62 -6.78 16.94
N GLY A 186 0.36 -6.28 15.72
CA GLY A 186 1.21 -6.52 14.56
C GLY A 186 1.23 -7.98 14.11
N LYS A 187 0.24 -8.80 14.51
CA LYS A 187 0.14 -10.21 14.15
C LYS A 187 -0.70 -10.41 12.88
N PRO A 188 -0.38 -11.40 12.02
CA PRO A 188 -1.23 -11.78 10.90
C PRO A 188 -2.68 -12.05 11.31
N ILE A 189 -3.64 -11.54 10.52
CA ILE A 189 -5.06 -11.83 10.69
C ILE A 189 -5.74 -12.13 9.35
N PHE A 190 -6.79 -12.96 9.39
CA PHE A 190 -7.47 -13.50 8.21
C PHE A 190 -8.98 -13.38 8.38
N GLY A 191 -9.64 -12.72 7.44
CA GLY A 191 -11.09 -12.53 7.46
C GLY A 191 -11.84 -13.56 6.60
N ASP A 192 -13.10 -13.82 6.94
CA ASP A 192 -14.01 -14.62 6.12
C ASP A 192 -15.32 -13.87 5.80
N ARG A 193 -16.18 -14.45 4.95
CA ARG A 193 -17.42 -13.84 4.47
C ARG A 193 -18.44 -13.60 5.58
N ASP A 194 -18.37 -14.36 6.66
CA ASP A 194 -19.21 -14.23 7.86
C ASP A 194 -18.72 -13.14 8.83
N LYS A 195 -17.64 -12.41 8.46
CA LYS A 195 -16.98 -11.36 9.26
C LYS A 195 -16.18 -11.88 10.46
N SER A 196 -15.92 -13.19 10.54
CA SER A 196 -14.96 -13.71 11.51
C SER A 196 -13.55 -13.20 11.20
N ILE A 197 -12.73 -13.13 12.25
CA ILE A 197 -11.29 -12.85 12.15
C ILE A 197 -10.56 -14.02 12.80
N HIS A 198 -9.60 -14.58 12.07
CA HIS A 198 -8.77 -15.71 12.48
C HIS A 198 -7.30 -15.29 12.53
N ASP A 199 -6.51 -15.99 13.33
CA ASP A 199 -5.05 -15.84 13.45
C ASP A 199 -4.25 -16.88 12.64
N ASP A 200 -4.94 -17.87 12.05
CA ASP A 200 -4.38 -18.80 11.08
C ASP A 200 -5.27 -18.86 9.82
N VAL A 201 -4.65 -18.60 8.66
CA VAL A 201 -5.31 -18.67 7.35
C VAL A 201 -5.87 -20.06 7.06
N ASN A 202 -5.36 -21.11 7.70
CA ASN A 202 -5.86 -22.47 7.54
C ASN A 202 -7.24 -22.67 8.21
N PHE A 203 -7.72 -21.70 9.00
CA PHE A 203 -9.05 -21.75 9.62
C PHE A 203 -10.12 -20.93 8.91
N ILE A 204 -9.78 -20.17 7.87
CA ILE A 204 -10.79 -19.55 7.00
C ILE A 204 -11.24 -20.53 5.90
N SER A 205 -12.42 -20.25 5.32
CA SER A 205 -13.05 -21.07 4.30
C SER A 205 -12.16 -21.29 3.07
N LYS A 206 -12.19 -22.51 2.53
CA LYS A 206 -11.46 -22.89 1.31
C LYS A 206 -11.69 -21.91 0.16
N GLY A 207 -12.92 -21.41 -0.01
CA GLY A 207 -13.26 -20.42 -1.02
C GLY A 207 -12.54 -19.07 -0.85
N ARG A 208 -12.30 -18.63 0.40
CA ARG A 208 -11.48 -17.45 0.67
C ARG A 208 -9.99 -17.72 0.57
N ARG A 209 -9.49 -18.88 1.03
CA ARG A 209 -8.08 -19.24 0.85
C ARG A 209 -7.68 -19.29 -0.62
N ASN A 210 -8.56 -19.81 -1.48
CA ASN A 210 -8.26 -19.96 -2.90
C ASN A 210 -8.45 -18.68 -3.71
N GLY A 211 -9.44 -17.86 -3.34
CA GLY A 211 -9.85 -16.70 -4.15
C GLY A 211 -9.19 -15.38 -3.77
N TYR A 212 -8.22 -15.39 -2.84
CA TYR A 212 -7.61 -14.17 -2.33
C TYR A 212 -6.16 -14.41 -1.88
N SER A 213 -5.30 -13.42 -2.11
CA SER A 213 -3.87 -13.52 -1.80
C SER A 213 -3.60 -13.11 -0.36
N TRP A 214 -3.81 -14.04 0.58
CA TRP A 214 -3.60 -13.82 2.01
C TRP A 214 -2.14 -13.75 2.44
N TRP A 215 -1.25 -14.34 1.65
CA TRP A 215 0.19 -14.29 1.85
C TRP A 215 0.88 -14.09 0.50
N ASN A 216 1.84 -13.17 0.44
CA ASN A 216 2.59 -12.86 -0.77
C ASN A 216 3.96 -12.28 -0.44
N ASP A 217 4.79 -12.10 -1.46
CA ASP A 217 6.16 -11.57 -1.40
C ASP A 217 6.26 -10.11 -1.90
N ALA A 218 5.13 -9.47 -2.21
CA ALA A 218 5.10 -8.13 -2.79
C ALA A 218 5.89 -7.07 -1.98
N PRO A 219 5.93 -7.10 -0.63
CA PRO A 219 6.73 -6.16 0.14
C PRO A 219 8.24 -6.17 -0.12
N GLN A 220 8.79 -7.27 -0.65
CA GLN A 220 10.23 -7.39 -0.92
C GLN A 220 10.72 -6.27 -1.86
N LYS A 221 9.92 -5.87 -2.85
CA LYS A 221 10.29 -4.82 -3.81
C LYS A 221 10.60 -3.47 -3.15
N ALA A 222 9.85 -3.12 -2.09
CA ALA A 222 10.06 -1.87 -1.36
C ALA A 222 11.33 -1.92 -0.51
N ILE A 223 11.63 -3.09 0.08
CA ILE A 223 12.87 -3.33 0.81
C ILE A 223 14.09 -3.19 -0.13
N ASP A 224 14.03 -3.81 -1.30
CA ASP A 224 15.11 -3.76 -2.29
C ASP A 224 15.33 -2.34 -2.82
N ALA A 225 14.24 -1.62 -3.10
CA ALA A 225 14.28 -0.22 -3.53
C ALA A 225 14.84 0.70 -2.44
N TYR A 226 14.50 0.46 -1.17
CA TYR A 226 15.02 1.21 -0.04
C TYR A 226 16.54 1.09 0.09
N ASP A 227 17.08 -0.13 -0.08
CA ASP A 227 18.52 -0.34 -0.02
C ASP A 227 19.26 0.43 -1.13
N GLN A 228 18.65 0.57 -2.31
CA GLN A 228 19.18 1.43 -3.39
C GLN A 228 19.05 2.92 -3.05
N TRP A 229 17.90 3.33 -2.52
CA TRP A 229 17.59 4.71 -2.13
C TRP A 229 18.53 5.23 -1.02
N LYS A 230 18.85 4.41 -0.01
CA LYS A 230 19.83 4.74 1.05
C LYS A 230 21.23 4.93 0.48
N ARG A 231 21.68 4.05 -0.43
CA ARG A 231 23.01 4.16 -1.06
C ARG A 231 23.16 5.47 -1.85
N LYS A 232 22.14 5.85 -2.64
CA LYS A 232 22.13 7.12 -3.38
C LYS A 232 22.20 8.32 -2.44
N SER A 233 21.40 8.32 -1.37
CA SER A 233 21.39 9.40 -0.38
C SER A 233 22.73 9.58 0.36
N ALA A 234 23.42 8.47 0.66
CA ALA A 234 24.74 8.49 1.28
C ALA A 234 25.81 9.07 0.33
N GLY A 235 25.77 8.70 -0.95
CA GLY A 235 26.69 9.23 -1.97
C GLY A 235 26.55 10.74 -2.21
N THR A 236 25.33 11.27 -2.18
CA THR A 236 25.09 12.72 -2.31
C THR A 236 25.58 13.52 -1.09
N THR A 237 25.58 12.90 0.11
CA THR A 237 26.08 13.54 1.33
C THR A 237 27.61 13.53 1.39
N ALA A 238 28.26 12.49 0.85
CA ALA A 238 29.72 12.40 0.78
C ALA A 238 30.36 13.26 -0.33
N ALA A 239 29.57 13.71 -1.30
CA ALA A 239 30.01 14.55 -2.43
C ALA A 239 29.77 16.06 -2.21
N ARG A 240 29.28 16.46 -1.03
CA ARG A 240 29.11 17.85 -0.58
C ARG A 240 30.08 18.15 0.55
#